data_AF-A0A921CL71-F1
#
_entry.id   AF-A0A921CL71-F1
#
_cell.length_a   1.000
_cell.length_b   1.000
_cell.length_c   1.000
_cell.angle_alpha   90.00
_cell.angle_beta   90.00
_cell.angle_gamma   90.00
#
_symmetry.space_group_name_H-M   'P 1'
#
loop_
_entity.id
_entity.type
_entity.pdbx_description
1 polymer ?
#
loop_
_entity_poly.entity_id
_entity_poly.type
_entity_poly.pdbx_seq_one_letter_code
_entity_poly.pdbx_strand_id
1 'polypeptide(L)' 'MARSASLENDAPALRVLFELFYEDAYRSAYMITRNQHQAEDVTQEAFLKAFNHFDTLAEPKKFGAWLKSIVVRTAIDLL' A
#
# COMPACT_ATOMS: atom_id res chain seq x y z
N MET A 1 -14.40 4.07 20.66
CA MET A 1 -13.71 2.82 21.08
C MET A 1 -13.99 1.62 20.15
N ALA A 2 -14.46 1.80 18.91
CA ALA A 2 -14.80 0.68 18.01
C ALA A 2 -13.75 0.36 16.91
N ARG A 3 -12.73 1.23 16.71
CA ARG A 3 -11.77 1.13 15.59
C ARG A 3 -10.64 0.13 15.82
N SER A 4 -10.32 -0.20 17.08
CA SER A 4 -9.20 -1.07 17.43
C SER A 4 -9.52 -2.57 17.33
N ALA A 5 -10.78 -2.99 17.52
CA ALA A 5 -11.14 -4.41 17.55
C ALA A 5 -11.22 -5.08 16.17
N SER A 6 -11.52 -4.33 15.10
CA SER A 6 -11.58 -4.89 13.74
C SER A 6 -10.19 -5.12 13.14
N LEU A 7 -9.24 -4.20 13.40
CA LEU A 7 -7.88 -4.32 12.87
C LEU A 7 -7.11 -5.51 13.45
N GLU A 8 -7.38 -5.91 14.70
CA GLU A 8 -6.75 -7.11 15.28
C GLU A 8 -7.20 -8.41 14.60
N ASN A 9 -8.45 -8.48 14.13
CA ASN A 9 -8.98 -9.63 13.39
C ASN A 9 -8.61 -9.60 11.90
N ASP A 10 -8.40 -8.41 11.33
CA ASP A 10 -8.02 -8.22 9.92
C ASP A 10 -6.50 -8.28 9.71
N ALA A 11 -5.70 -8.19 10.77
CA ALA A 11 -4.24 -8.21 10.71
C ALA A 11 -3.66 -9.38 9.88
N PRO A 12 -4.18 -10.62 9.96
CA PRO A 12 -3.73 -11.71 9.10
C PRO A 12 -4.01 -11.46 7.61
N ALA A 13 -5.18 -10.90 7.27
CA ALA A 13 -5.56 -10.65 5.88
C ALA A 13 -4.76 -9.48 5.27
N LEU A 14 -4.55 -8.41 6.03
CA LEU A 14 -3.72 -7.27 5.61
C LEU A 14 -2.25 -7.70 5.42
N ARG A 15 -1.76 -8.59 6.28
CA ARG A 15 -0.42 -9.17 6.14
C ARG A 15 -0.28 -9.98 4.85
N VAL A 16 -1.27 -10.81 4.52
CA VAL A 16 -1.27 -11.57 3.25
C VAL A 16 -1.26 -10.61 2.04
N LEU A 17 -2.05 -9.53 2.07
CA LEU A 17 -2.02 -8.52 1.02
C LEU A 17 -0.67 -7.81 0.92
N PHE A 18 -0.06 -7.48 2.06
CA PHE A 18 1.28 -6.91 2.08
C PHE A 18 2.28 -7.84 1.41
N GLU A 19 2.36 -9.10 1.86
CA GLU A 19 3.30 -10.10 1.34
C GLU A 19 3.09 -10.37 -0.17
N LEU A 20 1.84 -10.39 -0.65
CA LEU A 20 1.52 -10.62 -2.05
C LEU A 20 1.89 -9.45 -2.99
N PHE A 21 1.81 -8.21 -2.50
CA PHE A 21 1.92 -7.02 -3.36
C PHE A 21 3.17 -6.17 -3.10
N TYR A 22 3.95 -6.48 -2.05
CA TYR A 22 5.11 -5.67 -1.66
C TYR A 22 6.11 -5.50 -2.79
N GLU A 23 6.51 -6.58 -3.45
CA GLU A 23 7.54 -6.53 -4.48
C GLU A 23 7.12 -5.67 -5.68
N ASP A 24 5.86 -5.79 -6.12
CA ASP A 24 5.33 -5.01 -7.24
C ASP A 24 5.15 -3.52 -6.89
N ALA A 25 4.75 -3.23 -5.65
CA ALA A 25 4.68 -1.87 -5.13
C ALA A 25 6.08 -1.24 -5.06
N TYR A 26 7.06 -1.96 -4.50
CA TYR A 26 8.45 -1.51 -4.41
C TYR A 26 9.07 -1.27 -5.78
N ARG A 27 8.88 -2.19 -6.74
CA ARG A 27 9.34 -2.01 -8.12
C ARG A 27 8.72 -0.77 -8.75
N SER A 28 7.43 -0.53 -8.54
CA SER A 28 6.74 0.64 -9.07
C SER A 28 7.29 1.94 -8.46
N ALA A 29 7.52 1.97 -7.14
CA ALA A 29 8.12 3.11 -6.45
C ALA A 29 9.55 3.38 -6.95
N TYR A 30 10.38 2.34 -7.04
CA TYR A 30 11.77 2.44 -7.49
C TYR A 30 11.91 2.96 -8.93
N MET A 31 10.97 2.59 -9.82
CA MET A 31 10.97 3.11 -11.18
C MET A 31 10.76 4.63 -11.26
N ILE A 32 10.13 5.22 -10.24
CA ILE A 32 9.87 6.65 -10.13
C ILE A 32 10.99 7.35 -9.35
N THR A 33 11.31 6.87 -8.15
CA THR A 33 12.28 7.54 -7.26
C THR A 33 13.73 7.32 -7.67
N ARG A 34 14.03 6.21 -8.36
CA ARG A 34 15.41 5.78 -8.72
C ARG A 34 16.37 5.69 -7.52
N ASN A 35 15.82 5.54 -6.32
CA ASN A 35 16.55 5.47 -5.07
C ASN A 35 15.92 4.38 -4.18
N GLN A 36 16.75 3.48 -3.66
CA GLN A 36 16.28 2.31 -2.90
C GLN A 36 15.59 2.72 -1.58
N HIS A 37 16.19 3.62 -0.81
CA HIS A 37 15.64 4.08 0.46
C HIS A 37 14.31 4.82 0.25
N GLN A 38 14.26 5.73 -0.73
CA GLN A 38 13.03 6.42 -1.07
C GLN A 38 11.94 5.46 -1.60
N ALA A 39 12.33 4.45 -2.38
CA ALA A 39 11.37 3.46 -2.86
C ALA A 39 10.78 2.63 -1.72
N GLU A 40 11.60 2.27 -0.72
CA GLU A 40 11.16 1.58 0.48
C GLU A 40 10.19 2.45 1.29
N ASP A 41 10.53 3.71 1.54
CA ASP A 41 9.69 4.67 2.25
C ASP A 41 8.33 4.86 1.56
N VAL A 42 8.34 5.11 0.24
CA VAL A 42 7.13 5.24 -0.58
C VAL A 42 6.27 3.98 -0.50
N THR A 43 6.88 2.81 -0.55
CA THR A 43 6.16 1.53 -0.50
C THR A 43 5.45 1.38 0.83
N GLN A 44 6.17 1.60 1.94
CA GLN A 44 5.59 1.52 3.28
C GLN A 44 4.46 2.53 3.46
N GLU A 45 4.67 3.79 3.08
CA GLU A 45 3.64 4.83 3.19
C GLU A 45 2.42 4.52 2.31
N ALA A 46 2.62 3.99 1.10
CA ALA A 46 1.51 3.58 0.23
C ALA A 46 0.67 2.45 0.84
N PHE A 47 1.28 1.47 1.49
CA PHE A 47 0.53 0.43 2.21
C PHE A 47 -0.21 0.99 3.42
N LEU A 48 0.39 1.91 4.19
CA LEU A 48 -0.31 2.59 5.29
C LEU A 48 -1.53 3.37 4.79
N LYS A 49 -1.39 4.12 3.69
CA LYS A 49 -2.50 4.82 3.02
C LYS A 49 -3.56 3.83 2.52
N ALA A 50 -3.15 2.74 1.86
CA ALA A 50 -4.06 1.72 1.35
C ALA A 50 -4.86 1.05 2.48
N PHE A 51 -4.23 0.68 3.60
CA PHE A 51 -4.93 0.06 4.71
C PHE A 51 -5.83 1.03 5.47
N ASN A 52 -5.44 2.30 5.58
CA ASN A 52 -6.29 3.34 6.17
C ASN A 52 -7.54 3.67 5.34
N HIS A 53 -7.49 3.44 4.02
CA HIS A 53 -8.59 3.70 3.08
C HIS A 53 -9.15 2.42 2.46
N PHE A 54 -8.93 1.27 3.09
CA PHE A 54 -9.27 -0.04 2.52
C PHE A 54 -10.78 -0.19 2.26
N ASP A 55 -11.59 0.48 3.08
CA ASP A 55 -13.05 0.59 2.96
C ASP A 55 -13.51 1.31 1.68
N THR A 56 -12.65 2.12 1.06
CA THR A 56 -12.95 2.81 -0.20
C THR A 56 -12.77 1.92 -1.43
N LEU A 57 -12.20 0.72 -1.27
CA LEU A 57 -12.00 -0.22 -2.36
C LEU A 57 -13.33 -0.89 -2.73
N ALA A 58 -13.94 -0.39 -3.81
CA ALA A 58 -15.22 -0.91 -4.30
C ALA A 58 -15.16 -2.38 -4.78
N GLU A 59 -14.02 -2.82 -5.31
CA GLU A 59 -13.83 -4.18 -5.84
C GLU A 59 -12.53 -4.80 -5.28
N PRO A 60 -12.61 -5.74 -4.32
CA PRO A 60 -11.43 -6.35 -3.70
C PRO A 60 -10.45 -6.98 -4.71
N LYS A 61 -10.96 -7.57 -5.79
CA LYS A 61 -10.16 -8.14 -6.89
C LYS A 61 -9.27 -7.12 -7.63
N LYS A 62 -9.54 -5.82 -7.48
CA LYS A 62 -8.77 -4.73 -8.10
C LYS A 62 -7.72 -4.14 -7.16
N PHE A 63 -7.48 -4.73 -5.98
CA PHE A 63 -6.54 -4.21 -4.99
C PHE A 63 -5.18 -3.85 -5.59
N GLY A 64 -4.57 -4.71 -6.42
CA GLY A 64 -3.25 -4.42 -7.01
C GLY A 64 -3.24 -3.16 -7.90
N ALA A 65 -4.26 -2.97 -8.75
CA ALA A 65 -4.37 -1.77 -9.59
C ALA A 65 -4.65 -0.51 -8.76
N TRP A 66 -5.48 -0.64 -7.73
CA TRP A 66 -5.78 0.44 -6.79
C TRP A 66 -4.54 0.84 -5.97
N LEU A 67 -3.84 -0.13 -5.38
CA LEU A 67 -2.58 0.07 -4.65
C LEU A 67 -1.54 0.75 -5.54
N LYS A 68 -1.39 0.32 -6.80
CA LYS A 68 -0.46 0.96 -7.74
C LYS A 68 -0.75 2.45 -7.91
N SER A 69 -2.02 2.87 -7.93
CA SER A 69 -2.37 4.28 -8.02
C SER A 69 -1.93 5.08 -6.78
N ILE A 70 -1.97 4.46 -5.60
CA ILE A 70 -1.50 5.05 -4.34
C ILE A 70 0.02 5.15 -4.36
N VAL A 71 0.72 4.07 -4.74
CA VAL A 71 2.19 4.05 -4.86
C VAL A 71 2.69 5.14 -5.79
N VAL A 72 2.09 5.27 -6.98
CA VAL A 72 2.49 6.29 -7.96
C VAL A 72 2.30 7.70 -7.42
N ARG A 73 1.15 7.98 -6.77
CA ARG A 73 0.89 9.30 -6.17
C ARG A 73 1.89 9.61 -5.06
N THR A 74 2.08 8.69 -4.12
CA THR A 74 3.05 8.85 -3.03
C THR A 74 4.49 9.03 -3.55
N ALA A 75 4.88 8.32 -4.61
CA ALA A 75 6.20 8.47 -5.21
C ALA A 75 6.40 9.85 -5.85
N ILE A 76 5.36 10.37 -6.52
CA ILE A 76 5.39 11.70 -7.15
C ILE A 76 5.43 12.81 -6.09
N ASP A 77 4.69 12.65 -4.98
CA ASP A 77 4.66 13.64 -3.90
C ASP A 77 6.03 13.79 -3.18
N LEU A 78 6.92 12.80 -3.32
CA LEU A 78 8.27 12.81 -2.75
C LEU A 78 9.30 13.56 -3.62
N LEU A 79 9.01 13.78 -4.91
CA LEU A 79 9.91 14.42 -5.88
C LEU A 79 9.80 15.95 -5.83
#